data_AF-K1TCP7-F1
#
_entry.id   AF-K1TCP7-F1
#
_cell.length_a   1.000
_cell.length_b   1.000
_cell.length_c   1.000
_cell.angle_alpha   90.00
_cell.angle_beta   90.00
_cell.angle_gamma   90.00
#
_symmetry.space_group_name_H-M   'P 1'
#
loop_
_entity.id
_entity.type
_entity.pdbx_description
1 polymer ?
#
loop_
_entity_poly.entity_id
_entity_poly.type
_entity_poly.pdbx_seq_one_letter_code
_entity_poly.pdbx_strand_id
1 'polypeptide(L)'
;MNQNKLNLTQALVVEGKYDAARLANLVDATILTTDGFAIFKDKTMQALFKRIAAAQGMILLTDSDAAGFKIRHYITGLVGPQNVLQAYAGL
;
A
#
# COMPACT_ATOMS: atom_id res chain seq x y z
N MET A 1 14.01 4.82 19.81
CA MET A 1 13.37 5.35 18.58
C MET A 1 14.50 5.60 17.58
N ASN A 2 14.49 4.94 16.42
CA ASN A 2 15.56 5.11 15.41
C ASN A 2 15.42 6.50 14.78
N GLN A 3 16.41 7.35 15.00
CA GLN A 3 16.44 8.77 14.62
C GLN A 3 16.54 9.04 13.08
N ASN A 4 16.29 8.04 12.22
CA ASN A 4 16.51 8.11 10.77
C ASN A 4 15.38 7.52 9.90
N LYS A 5 14.21 7.18 10.49
CA LYS A 5 13.09 6.68 9.70
C LYS A 5 12.19 7.82 9.22
N LEU A 6 11.67 7.68 7.99
CA LEU A 6 10.68 8.59 7.45
C LEU A 6 9.34 8.34 8.14
N ASN A 7 8.78 9.35 8.80
CA ASN A 7 7.47 9.24 9.44
C ASN A 7 6.38 9.49 8.40
N LEU A 8 5.48 8.52 8.23
CA LEU A 8 4.32 8.65 7.34
C LEU A 8 3.05 8.41 8.14
N THR A 9 2.09 9.33 8.01
CA THR A 9 0.75 9.17 8.59
C THR A 9 -0.07 8.17 7.79
N GLN A 10 0.12 8.12 6.47
CA GLN A 10 -0.59 7.22 5.58
C GLN A 10 -0.04 5.79 5.69
N ALA A 11 -0.92 4.80 5.53
CA ALA A 11 -0.47 3.42 5.40
C ALA A 11 0.20 3.20 4.04
N LEU A 12 1.35 2.52 4.02
CA LEU A 12 2.08 2.18 2.81
C LEU A 12 1.63 0.81 2.31
N VAL A 13 1.15 0.73 1.07
CA VAL A 13 0.72 -0.52 0.43
C VAL A 13 1.77 -0.95 -0.57
N VAL A 14 2.21 -2.21 -0.46
CA VAL A 14 3.16 -2.85 -1.39
C VAL A 14 2.67 -4.20 -1.87
N GLU A 15 3.25 -4.72 -2.95
CA GLU A 15 2.78 -5.97 -3.56
C GLU A 15 3.18 -7.21 -2.75
N GLY A 16 4.39 -7.22 -2.19
CA GLY A 16 4.97 -8.40 -1.55
C GLY A 16 5.64 -8.16 -0.20
N LYS A 17 5.86 -9.27 0.52
CA LYS A 17 6.53 -9.29 1.84
C LYS A 17 7.97 -8.77 1.81
N TYR A 18 8.67 -8.92 0.69
CA TYR A 18 10.06 -8.49 0.55
C TYR A 18 10.17 -6.97 0.54
N ASP A 19 9.29 -6.29 -0.18
CA ASP A 19 9.19 -4.82 -0.18
C ASP A 19 8.82 -4.30 1.19
N ALA A 20 7.85 -4.94 1.84
CA ALA A 20 7.44 -4.58 3.19
C ALA A 20 8.60 -4.66 4.18
N ALA A 21 9.38 -5.75 4.15
CA ALA A 21 10.55 -5.92 5.00
C ALA A 21 11.64 -4.85 4.74
N ARG A 22 11.86 -4.49 3.47
CA ARG A 22 12.81 -3.43 3.11
C ARG A 22 12.37 -2.07 3.64
N LEU A 23 11.09 -1.74 3.47
CA LEU A 23 10.53 -0.45 3.86
C LEU A 23 10.35 -0.32 5.37
N ALA A 24 10.07 -1.42 6.09
CA ALA A 24 9.96 -1.41 7.55
C ALA A 24 11.24 -0.91 8.25
N ASN A 25 12.40 -0.98 7.59
CA ASN A 25 13.65 -0.43 8.09
C ASN A 25 13.82 1.08 7.80
N LEU A 26 13.07 1.61 6.84
CA LEU A 26 13.21 2.98 6.31
C LEU A 26 12.08 3.91 6.77
N VAL A 27 10.88 3.37 6.99
CA VAL A 27 9.69 4.15 7.36
C VAL A 27 9.15 3.74 8.72
N ASP A 28 8.59 4.71 9.44
CA ASP A 28 7.74 4.47 10.60
C ASP A 28 6.29 4.71 10.17
N ALA A 29 5.65 3.63 9.72
CA ALA A 29 4.32 3.65 9.13
C ALA A 29 3.66 2.26 9.20
N THR A 30 2.34 2.22 9.10
CA THR A 30 1.63 0.95 8.84
C THR A 30 1.97 0.48 7.43
N ILE A 31 2.50 -0.73 7.27
CA ILE A 31 2.76 -1.34 5.97
C ILE A 31 1.78 -2.49 5.73
N LEU A 32 1.10 -2.47 4.59
CA LEU A 32 0.15 -3.50 4.16
C LEU A 32 0.67 -4.16 2.87
N THR A 33 0.47 -5.47 2.75
CA THR A 33 0.77 -6.21 1.51
C THR A 33 -0.53 -6.56 0.78
N THR A 34 -0.48 -6.62 -0.55
CA THR A 34 -1.59 -7.12 -1.37
C THR A 34 -1.50 -8.62 -1.63
N ASP A 35 -0.36 -9.23 -1.29
CA ASP A 35 0.05 -10.60 -1.61
C ASP A 35 -0.19 -10.90 -3.10
N GLY A 36 0.31 -9.99 -3.94
CA GLY A 36 0.03 -9.96 -5.38
C GLY A 36 -1.45 -9.72 -5.67
N PHE A 37 -2.09 -10.70 -6.30
CA PHE A 37 -3.49 -10.62 -6.76
C PHE A 37 -4.52 -11.13 -5.74
N ALA A 38 -4.10 -11.52 -4.53
CA ALA A 38 -5.00 -11.98 -3.48
C ALA A 38 -6.05 -10.91 -3.09
N ILE A 39 -5.64 -9.63 -3.11
CA ILE A 39 -6.49 -8.46 -2.85
C ILE A 39 -7.79 -8.44 -3.67
N PHE A 40 -7.82 -9.04 -4.86
CA PHE A 40 -9.03 -9.07 -5.69
C PHE A 40 -10.15 -9.95 -5.13
N LYS A 41 -9.81 -10.97 -4.34
CA LYS A 41 -10.76 -11.97 -3.85
C LYS A 41 -10.93 -11.95 -2.34
N ASP A 42 -9.88 -11.62 -1.59
CA ASP A 42 -9.91 -11.62 -0.13
C ASP A 42 -10.76 -10.47 0.43
N LYS A 43 -11.94 -10.81 0.95
CA LYS A 43 -12.89 -9.86 1.53
C LYS A 43 -12.43 -9.27 2.85
N THR A 44 -11.67 -10.02 3.64
CA THR A 44 -11.13 -9.55 4.91
C THR A 44 -10.06 -8.50 4.66
N MET A 45 -9.16 -8.76 3.71
CA MET A 45 -8.15 -7.80 3.25
C MET A 45 -8.82 -6.54 2.68
N GLN A 46 -9.83 -6.69 1.83
CA GLN A 46 -10.58 -5.56 1.26
C GLN A 46 -11.24 -4.69 2.35
N ALA A 47 -11.85 -5.30 3.36
CA ALA A 47 -12.48 -4.57 4.47
C ALA A 47 -11.45 -3.82 5.32
N LEU A 48 -10.31 -4.44 5.60
CA LEU A 48 -9.19 -3.81 6.30
C LEU A 48 -8.69 -2.59 5.53
N PHE A 49 -8.49 -2.72 4.22
CA PHE A 49 -8.01 -1.64 3.36
C PHE A 49 -8.98 -0.45 3.38
N LYS A 50 -10.28 -0.69 3.24
CA LYS A 50 -11.29 0.37 3.33
C LYS A 50 -11.23 1.12 4.67
N ARG A 51 -11.12 0.38 5.78
CA ARG A 51 -11.06 0.97 7.12
C ARG A 51 -9.83 1.86 7.30
N ILE A 52 -8.66 1.36 6.90
CA ILE A 52 -7.40 2.09 7.05
C ILE A 52 -7.37 3.31 6.13
N ALA A 53 -7.78 3.16 4.87
CA ALA A 53 -7.81 4.25 3.90
C ALA A 53 -8.72 5.40 4.37
N ALA A 54 -9.90 5.09 4.91
CA ALA A 54 -10.80 6.09 5.46
C ALA A 54 -10.25 6.79 6.73
N ALA A 55 -9.44 6.09 7.52
CA ALA A 55 -8.93 6.61 8.79
C ALA A 55 -7.68 7.50 8.63
N GLN A 56 -6.75 7.12 7.75
CA GLN A 56 -5.44 7.81 7.64
C GLN A 56 -4.93 7.94 6.20
N GLY A 57 -5.70 7.49 5.21
CA GLY A 57 -5.26 7.41 3.81
C GLY A 57 -4.23 6.31 3.56
N MET A 58 -3.87 6.14 2.29
CA MET A 58 -2.89 5.16 1.83
C MET A 58 -1.94 5.75 0.80
N ILE A 59 -0.70 5.27 0.78
CA ILE A 59 0.25 5.45 -0.32
C ILE A 59 0.39 4.11 -1.03
N LEU A 60 0.00 4.04 -2.31
CA LEU A 60 0.13 2.84 -3.12
C LEU A 60 1.50 2.84 -3.80
N LEU A 61 2.45 2.06 -3.26
CA LEU A 61 3.79 1.87 -3.79
C LEU A 61 3.88 0.49 -4.46
N THR A 62 3.43 0.44 -5.71
CA THR A 62 3.50 -0.77 -6.56
C THR A 62 4.43 -0.53 -7.75
N ASP A 63 4.84 -1.59 -8.42
CA ASP A 63 5.78 -1.48 -9.55
C ASP A 63 5.12 -0.79 -10.75
N SER A 64 5.93 -0.14 -11.57
CA SER A 64 5.51 0.49 -12.84
C SER A 64 5.28 -0.52 -13.97
N ASP A 65 4.69 -1.68 -13.67
CA ASP A 65 4.44 -2.76 -14.60
C ASP A 65 2.95 -3.12 -14.72
N ALA A 66 2.62 -4.03 -15.64
CA ALA A 66 1.22 -4.41 -15.89
C ALA A 66 0.51 -5.02 -14.66
N ALA A 67 1.23 -5.68 -13.74
CA ALA A 67 0.65 -6.24 -12.53
C ALA A 67 0.41 -5.14 -11.49
N GLY A 68 1.42 -4.31 -11.23
CA GLY A 68 1.36 -3.18 -10.32
C GLY A 68 0.29 -2.17 -10.71
N PHE A 69 0.12 -1.87 -12.00
CA PHE A 69 -0.96 -1.03 -12.51
C PHE A 69 -2.36 -1.61 -12.26
N LYS A 70 -2.55 -2.93 -12.44
CA LYS A 70 -3.83 -3.60 -12.16
C LYS A 70 -4.16 -3.55 -10.67
N ILE A 71 -3.18 -3.83 -9.81
CA ILE A 71 -3.35 -3.83 -8.35
C ILE A 71 -3.70 -2.42 -7.86
N ARG A 72 -2.91 -1.40 -8.23
CA ARG A 72 -3.19 -0.02 -7.78
C ARG A 72 -4.52 0.50 -8.28
N HIS A 73 -4.92 0.17 -9.51
CA HIS A 73 -6.20 0.62 -10.07
C HIS A 73 -7.37 0.01 -9.30
N TYR A 74 -7.28 -1.29 -9.02
CA TYR A 74 -8.30 -1.98 -8.22
C TYR A 74 -8.42 -1.39 -6.82
N ILE A 75 -7.31 -1.19 -6.11
CA ILE A 75 -7.32 -0.63 -4.75
C ILE A 75 -7.87 0.79 -4.75
N THR A 76 -7.46 1.61 -5.72
CA THR A 76 -7.98 2.98 -5.89
C THR A 76 -9.50 2.97 -6.06
N GLY A 77 -10.05 2.07 -6.88
CA GLY A 77 -11.50 1.90 -7.02
C GLY A 77 -12.18 1.34 -5.76
N LEU A 78 -11.49 0.47 -5.02
CA LEU A 78 -12.01 -0.16 -3.81
C LEU A 78 -12.18 0.83 -2.65
N VAL A 79 -11.19 1.71 -2.45
CA VAL A 79 -11.14 2.61 -1.28
C VAL A 79 -11.46 4.06 -1.61
N GLY A 80 -11.55 4.42 -2.89
CA GLY A 80 -11.81 5.77 -3.37
C GLY A 80 -10.53 6.57 -3.64
N PRO A 81 -10.45 7.31 -4.77
CA PRO A 81 -9.25 8.05 -5.18
C PRO A 81 -8.83 9.14 -4.19
N GLN A 82 -9.77 9.72 -3.44
CA GLN A 82 -9.49 10.73 -2.42
C GLN A 82 -8.71 10.21 -1.22
N ASN A 83 -8.70 8.88 -1.02
CA ASN A 83 -8.05 8.24 0.13
C ASN A 83 -6.66 7.68 -0.24
N VAL A 84 -6.19 7.88 -1.47
CA VAL A 84 -4.93 7.29 -1.94
C VAL A 84 -4.01 8.33 -2.57
N LEU A 85 -2.72 8.19 -2.27
CA LEU A 85 -1.62 8.81 -2.99
C LEU A 85 -0.91 7.73 -3.83
N GLN A 86 -0.51 8.07 -5.04
CA GLN A 86 0.16 7.14 -5.94
C GLN A 86 1.67 7.34 -5.86
N ALA A 87 2.41 6.28 -5.57
CA ALA A 87 3.86 6.23 -5.67
C ALA A 87 4.25 5.06 -6.59
N TYR A 88 5.31 5.24 -7.38
CA TYR A 88 5.75 4.25 -8.35
C TYR A 88 7.14 3.77 -7.97
N ALA A 89 7.33 2.44 -7.95
CA ALA A 89 8.64 1.84 -7.84
C ALA A 89 9.15 1.47 -9.24
N GLY A 90 10.39 1.87 -9.54
CA GLY A 90 11.05 1.61 -10.84
C GLY A 90 11.07 2.82 -11.79
N LEU A 91 12.25 3.04 -12.38
CA LEU A 91 12.47 3.73 -13.66
C LEU A 91 12.69 2.67 -14.73
#